data_AF-A0A9Y2IPY1-F1
#
_entry.id   AF-A0A9Y2IPY1-F1
#
_cell.length_a   1.000
_cell.length_b   1.000
_cell.length_c   1.000
_cell.angle_alpha   90.00
_cell.angle_beta   90.00
_cell.angle_gamma   90.00
#
_symmetry.space_group_name_H-M   'P 1'
#
loop_
_entity.id
_entity.type
_entity.pdbx_description
1 polymer ?
#
loop_
_entity_poly.entity_id
_entity_poly.type
_entity_poly.pdbx_seq_one_letter_code
_entity_poly.pdbx_strand_id
1 'polypeptide(L)'
;MRALAHAVRTAAHRHEWFADLLGGRSGLGPNALAYLEASLAAADEGDIDDALVAVHAVHSYVTGAVRSEITELRRERESGQDEAQWQRASAPYLRRMLATGRYPTLARAVDLGSHPDPDTAFDAGLARVLDGLGGPITA
;
A
#
# COMPACT_ATOMS: atom_id res chain seq x y z
N MET A 1 -12.67 -6.49 -6.32
CA MET A 1 -11.29 -5.99 -6.05
C MET A 1 -10.92 -5.88 -4.57
N ARG A 2 -11.70 -5.23 -3.68
CA ARG A 2 -11.32 -5.05 -2.25
C ARG A 2 -10.95 -6.36 -1.54
N ALA A 3 -11.80 -7.39 -1.64
CA ALA A 3 -11.55 -8.68 -1.00
C ALA A 3 -10.23 -9.34 -1.44
N LEU A 4 -9.88 -9.23 -2.73
CA LEU A 4 -8.62 -9.76 -3.28
C LEU A 4 -7.41 -9.00 -2.72
N ALA A 5 -7.49 -7.67 -2.62
CA ALA A 5 -6.46 -6.84 -2.02
C ALA A 5 -6.18 -7.23 -0.55
N HIS A 6 -7.24 -7.43 0.25
CA HIS A 6 -7.11 -7.89 1.64
C HIS A 6 -6.56 -9.31 1.75
N ALA A 7 -6.91 -10.21 0.82
CA ALA A 7 -6.40 -11.58 0.80
C ALA A 7 -4.88 -11.59 0.56
N VAL A 8 -4.39 -10.78 -0.39
CA VAL A 8 -2.95 -10.62 -0.65
C VAL A 8 -2.23 -10.05 0.58
N ARG A 9 -2.79 -9.00 1.19
CA ARG A 9 -2.24 -8.40 2.41
C ARG A 9 -2.16 -9.42 3.55
N THR A 10 -3.26 -10.13 3.82
CA THR A 10 -3.31 -11.18 4.85
C THR A 10 -2.28 -12.29 4.60
N ALA A 11 -2.15 -12.74 3.34
CA ALA A 11 -1.18 -13.75 2.98
C ALA A 11 0.26 -13.28 3.22
N ALA A 12 0.58 -12.03 2.91
CA ALA A 12 1.91 -11.47 3.13
C ALA A 12 2.25 -11.28 4.61
N HIS A 13 1.29 -10.84 5.44
CA HIS A 13 1.48 -10.78 6.90
C HIS A 13 1.67 -12.16 7.52
N ARG A 14 0.98 -13.19 7.00
CA ARG A 14 1.17 -14.58 7.44
C ARG A 14 2.49 -15.18 6.96
N HIS A 15 2.95 -14.77 5.77
CA HIS A 15 4.09 -15.33 5.07
C HIS A 15 4.97 -14.20 4.53
N GLU A 16 5.80 -13.60 5.38
CA GLU A 16 6.54 -12.37 5.04
C GLU A 16 7.44 -12.49 3.80
N TRP A 17 7.97 -13.68 3.51
CA TRP A 17 8.75 -13.95 2.30
C TRP A 17 7.95 -13.71 1.01
N PHE A 18 6.61 -13.76 1.09
CA PHE A 18 5.73 -13.50 -0.05
C PHE A 18 5.84 -12.07 -0.55
N ALA A 19 6.07 -11.08 0.34
CA ALA A 19 6.21 -9.68 -0.05
C ALA A 19 7.40 -9.43 -0.98
N ASP A 20 8.44 -10.24 -0.87
CA ASP A 20 9.62 -10.16 -1.73
C ASP A 20 9.32 -10.67 -3.15
N LEU A 21 8.33 -11.56 -3.31
CA LEU A 21 7.90 -12.13 -4.59
C LEU A 21 6.86 -11.27 -5.33
N LEU A 22 6.21 -10.33 -4.66
CA LEU A 22 5.24 -9.42 -5.28
C LEU A 22 5.91 -8.48 -6.29
N GLY A 23 5.21 -8.07 -7.35
CA GLY A 23 5.75 -7.12 -8.34
C GLY A 23 6.75 -7.69 -9.37
N GLY A 24 6.97 -9.01 -9.37
CA GLY A 24 7.64 -9.73 -10.47
C GLY A 24 6.65 -10.22 -11.54
N ARG A 25 7.15 -10.92 -12.57
CA ARG A 25 6.26 -11.68 -13.47
C ARG A 25 5.52 -12.73 -12.63
N SER A 26 4.20 -12.63 -12.55
CA SER A 26 3.39 -13.61 -11.85
C SER A 26 3.67 -15.01 -12.40
N GLY A 27 3.85 -15.98 -11.51
CA GLY A 27 3.92 -17.38 -11.92
C GLY A 27 2.62 -17.77 -12.63
N LEU A 28 2.71 -18.60 -13.66
CA LEU A 28 1.54 -19.12 -14.40
C LEU A 28 0.96 -20.40 -13.76
N GLY A 29 1.08 -20.51 -12.44
CA GLY A 29 0.53 -21.63 -11.68
C GLY A 29 -1.00 -21.51 -11.53
N PRO A 30 -1.71 -22.61 -11.24
CA PRO A 30 -3.17 -22.63 -11.21
C PRO A 30 -3.79 -21.60 -10.26
N ASN A 31 -3.21 -21.41 -9.07
CA ASN A 31 -3.71 -20.42 -8.11
C ASN A 31 -3.49 -18.97 -8.58
N ALA A 32 -2.39 -18.71 -9.28
CA ALA A 32 -2.10 -17.38 -9.81
C ALA A 32 -2.99 -17.03 -11.00
N LEU A 33 -3.29 -18.01 -11.87
CA LEU A 33 -4.26 -17.86 -12.95
C LEU A 33 -5.67 -17.64 -12.39
N ALA A 34 -6.09 -18.40 -11.36
CA ALA A 34 -7.37 -18.20 -10.69
C ALA A 34 -7.48 -16.81 -10.04
N TYR A 35 -6.39 -16.32 -9.44
CA TYR A 35 -6.33 -14.96 -8.90
C TYR A 35 -6.44 -13.89 -9.99
N LEU A 36 -5.75 -14.07 -11.12
CA LEU A 36 -5.82 -13.15 -12.25
C LEU A 36 -7.23 -13.10 -12.85
N GLU A 37 -7.83 -14.26 -13.09
CA GLU A 37 -9.21 -14.40 -13.56
C GLU A 37 -10.19 -13.67 -12.62
N ALA A 38 -10.11 -13.95 -11.31
CA ALA A 38 -10.96 -13.30 -10.33
C ALA A 38 -10.74 -11.78 -10.23
N SER A 39 -9.50 -11.32 -10.48
CA SER A 39 -9.18 -9.88 -10.49
C SER A 39 -9.79 -9.19 -11.71
N LEU A 40 -9.65 -9.79 -12.89
CA LEU A 40 -10.23 -9.30 -14.13
C LEU A 40 -11.76 -9.30 -14.06
N ALA A 41 -12.37 -10.41 -13.66
CA ALA A 41 -13.83 -10.51 -13.50
C ALA A 41 -14.39 -9.51 -12.49
N ALA A 42 -13.60 -9.09 -11.49
CA ALA A 42 -14.01 -8.09 -10.52
C ALA A 42 -13.75 -6.64 -10.93
N ALA A 43 -13.07 -6.43 -12.06
CA ALA A 43 -12.76 -5.12 -12.64
C ALA A 43 -13.47 -4.87 -13.99
N ASP A 44 -13.99 -5.92 -14.62
CA ASP A 44 -14.65 -5.84 -15.91
C ASP A 44 -16.02 -5.17 -15.80
N GLU A 45 -16.11 -3.96 -16.37
CA GLU A 45 -17.35 -3.19 -16.54
C GLU A 45 -17.81 -3.14 -18.01
N GLY A 46 -17.26 -4.01 -18.87
CA GLY A 46 -17.59 -4.11 -20.30
C GLY A 46 -16.47 -3.70 -21.26
N ASP A 47 -15.34 -3.22 -20.74
CA ASP A 47 -14.10 -2.97 -21.49
C ASP A 47 -12.92 -3.68 -20.82
N ILE A 48 -12.30 -4.61 -21.56
CA ILE A 48 -11.19 -5.44 -21.06
C ILE A 48 -9.90 -4.64 -20.88
N ASP A 49 -9.67 -3.59 -21.69
CA ASP A 49 -8.46 -2.78 -21.60
C ASP A 49 -8.50 -1.93 -20.32
N ASP A 50 -9.66 -1.37 -19.99
CA ASP A 50 -9.89 -0.66 -18.73
C ASP A 50 -9.77 -1.61 -17.53
N ALA A 51 -10.31 -2.83 -17.62
CA ALA A 51 -10.17 -3.85 -16.58
C ALA A 51 -8.70 -4.20 -16.32
N LEU A 52 -7.89 -4.33 -17.37
CA LEU A 52 -6.44 -4.59 -17.25
C LEU A 52 -5.71 -3.44 -16.55
N VAL A 53 -6.02 -2.19 -16.91
CA VAL A 53 -5.46 -1.00 -16.25
C VAL A 53 -5.85 -0.95 -14.78
N ALA A 54 -7.13 -1.21 -14.46
CA ALA A 54 -7.64 -1.23 -13.10
C ALA A 54 -6.96 -2.32 -12.24
N VAL A 55 -6.85 -3.55 -12.76
CA VAL A 55 -6.15 -4.65 -12.08
C VAL A 55 -4.69 -4.29 -11.81
N HIS A 56 -4.00 -3.72 -12.80
CA HIS A 56 -2.60 -3.32 -12.64
C HIS A 56 -2.43 -2.22 -11.59
N ALA A 57 -3.27 -1.19 -11.60
CA ALA A 57 -3.23 -0.09 -10.65
C ALA A 57 -3.48 -0.57 -9.21
N VAL A 58 -4.53 -1.36 -9.00
CA VAL A 58 -4.84 -1.92 -7.67
C VAL A 58 -3.71 -2.86 -7.20
N HIS A 59 -3.20 -3.73 -8.06
CA HIS A 59 -2.13 -4.65 -7.68
C HIS A 59 -0.82 -3.91 -7.33
N SER A 60 -0.52 -2.81 -8.03
CA SER A 60 0.63 -1.95 -7.74
C SER A 60 0.50 -1.28 -6.37
N TYR A 61 -0.69 -0.75 -6.06
CA TYR A 61 -0.98 -0.19 -4.74
C TYR A 61 -0.81 -1.23 -3.62
N VAL A 62 -1.42 -2.40 -3.78
CA VAL A 62 -1.36 -3.48 -2.78
C VAL A 62 0.08 -3.96 -2.58
N THR A 63 0.84 -4.13 -3.67
CA THR A 63 2.24 -4.53 -3.61
C THR A 63 3.09 -3.51 -2.84
N GLY A 64 2.91 -2.22 -3.14
CA GLY A 64 3.61 -1.14 -2.44
C GLY A 64 3.28 -1.11 -0.95
N ALA A 65 1.99 -1.13 -0.61
CA ALA A 65 1.52 -1.08 0.78
C ALA A 65 2.04 -2.27 1.59
N VAL A 66 1.87 -3.50 1.08
CA VAL A 66 2.32 -4.73 1.74
C VAL A 66 3.83 -4.73 1.94
N ARG A 67 4.61 -4.32 0.92
CA ARG A 67 6.07 -4.27 1.07
C ARG A 67 6.52 -3.27 2.13
N SER A 68 5.86 -2.11 2.20
CA SER A 68 6.13 -1.12 3.26
C SER A 68 5.81 -1.69 4.65
N GLU A 69 4.65 -2.33 4.82
CA GLU A 69 4.26 -2.94 6.10
C GLU A 69 5.22 -4.06 6.54
N ILE A 70 5.57 -4.98 5.64
CA ILE A 70 6.51 -6.08 5.96
C ILE A 70 7.92 -5.55 6.24
N THR A 71 8.35 -4.50 5.52
CA THR A 71 9.65 -3.86 5.80
C THR A 71 9.67 -3.28 7.20
N GLU A 72 8.58 -2.65 7.63
CA GLU A 72 8.50 -2.09 8.99
C GLU A 72 8.49 -3.18 10.06
N LEU A 73 7.67 -4.22 9.89
CA LEU A 73 7.66 -5.38 10.80
C LEU A 73 9.04 -6.02 10.96
N ARG A 74 9.81 -6.12 9.87
CA ARG A 74 11.19 -6.64 9.91
C ARG A 74 12.11 -5.69 10.67
N ARG A 75 12.03 -4.37 10.45
CA ARG A 75 12.82 -3.37 11.17
C ARG A 75 12.55 -3.38 12.67
N GLU A 76 11.30 -3.47 13.09
CA GLU A 76 10.94 -3.54 14.51
C GLU A 76 11.58 -4.76 15.18
N ARG A 77 11.59 -5.91 14.49
CA ARG A 77 12.24 -7.14 15.00
C ARG A 77 13.76 -7.05 15.03
N GLU A 78 14.37 -6.46 14.02
CA GLU A 78 15.84 -6.35 13.92
C GLU A 78 16.39 -5.32 14.91
N SER A 79 15.73 -4.17 15.07
CA SER A 79 16.16 -3.09 15.94
C SER A 79 15.66 -3.22 17.38
N GLY A 80 14.59 -3.99 17.60
CA GLY A 80 13.85 -4.04 18.86
C GLY A 80 13.06 -2.76 19.17
N GLN A 81 13.03 -1.82 18.22
CA GLN A 81 12.43 -0.50 18.38
C GLN A 81 11.13 -0.43 17.57
N ASP A 82 10.00 -0.20 18.24
CA ASP A 82 8.71 0.02 17.58
C ASP A 82 8.63 1.39 16.91
N GLU A 83 7.68 1.55 15.97
CA GLU A 83 7.44 2.80 15.25
C GLU A 83 7.28 4.01 16.19
N ALA A 84 6.58 3.86 17.32
CA ALA A 84 6.34 4.95 18.26
C ALA A 84 7.64 5.37 18.98
N GLN A 85 8.51 4.42 19.31
CA GLN A 85 9.85 4.68 19.85
C GLN A 85 10.72 5.38 18.81
N TRP A 86 10.68 4.94 17.54
CA TRP A 86 11.36 5.59 16.42
C TRP A 86 10.93 7.04 16.22
N GLN A 87 9.62 7.31 16.25
CA GLN A 87 9.10 8.67 16.18
C GLN A 87 9.60 9.53 17.35
N ARG A 88 9.55 9.02 18.58
CA ARG A 88 10.05 9.75 19.77
C ARG A 88 11.53 10.06 19.68
N ALA A 89 12.35 9.11 19.23
CA ALA A 89 13.79 9.28 19.05
C ALA A 89 14.13 10.28 17.92
N SER A 90 13.34 10.29 16.85
CA SER A 90 13.56 11.14 15.66
C SER A 90 13.00 12.57 15.83
N ALA A 91 12.03 12.77 16.72
CA ALA A 91 11.33 14.04 16.90
C ALA A 91 12.25 15.26 17.12
N PRO A 92 13.33 15.21 17.93
CA PRO A 92 14.23 16.35 18.10
C PRO A 92 14.93 16.77 16.81
N TYR A 93 15.34 15.80 15.98
CA TYR A 93 15.95 16.09 14.68
C TYR A 93 14.94 16.69 13.71
N LEU A 94 13.74 16.08 13.62
CA LEU A 94 12.67 16.57 12.76
C LEU A 94 12.31 18.02 13.11
N ARG A 95 12.13 18.35 14.40
CA ARG A 95 11.87 19.74 14.86
C ARG A 95 12.95 20.72 14.42
N ARG A 96 14.23 20.34 14.50
CA ARG A 96 15.33 21.21 14.03
C ARG A 96 15.24 21.47 12.52
N MET A 97 14.86 20.46 11.73
CA MET A 97 14.70 20.62 10.28
C MET A 97 13.50 21.48 9.92
N LEU A 98 12.36 21.28 10.59
CA LEU A 98 11.15 22.09 10.38
C LEU A 98 11.39 23.56 10.75
N ALA A 99 12.14 23.83 11.82
CA ALA A 99 12.50 25.20 12.24
C ALA A 99 13.33 25.97 11.20
N THR A 100 13.95 25.30 10.22
CA THR A 100 14.64 25.98 9.11
C THR A 100 13.70 26.68 8.13
N GLY A 101 12.39 26.40 8.20
CA GLY A 101 11.40 26.95 7.27
C GLY A 101 11.44 26.36 5.86
N ARG A 102 12.39 25.45 5.56
CA ARG A 102 12.56 24.84 4.23
C ARG A 102 11.49 23.81 3.87
N TYR A 103 10.73 23.32 4.85
CA TYR A 103 9.78 22.22 4.68
C TYR A 103 8.37 22.59 5.14
N PRO A 104 7.74 23.64 4.57
CA PRO A 104 6.46 24.16 5.06
C PRO A 104 5.31 23.14 4.94
N THR A 105 5.25 22.38 3.84
CA THR A 105 4.23 21.34 3.65
C THR A 105 4.39 20.19 4.64
N LEU A 106 5.63 19.78 4.93
CA LEU A 106 5.91 18.74 5.91
C LEU A 106 5.58 19.21 7.33
N ALA A 107 5.90 20.46 7.67
CA ALA A 107 5.51 21.04 8.95
C ALA A 107 3.98 20.97 9.14
N ARG A 108 3.22 21.39 8.12
CA ARG A 108 1.76 21.29 8.14
C ARG A 108 1.26 19.84 8.29
N ALA A 109 1.91 18.88 7.66
CA ALA A 109 1.55 17.46 7.78
C ALA A 109 1.83 16.92 9.19
N VAL A 110 2.93 17.33 9.82
CA VAL A 110 3.25 16.94 11.21
C VAL A 110 2.24 17.55 12.20
N ASP A 111 1.85 18.81 11.97
CA ASP A 111 0.96 19.53 12.90
C ASP A 111 -0.51 19.12 12.77
N LEU A 112 -0.99 18.83 11.55
CA LEU A 112 -2.41 18.60 11.25
C LEU A 112 -2.72 17.18 10.77
N GLY A 113 -1.71 16.39 10.43
CA GLY A 113 -1.88 15.06 9.86
C GLY A 113 -2.44 14.07 10.88
N SER A 114 -3.47 13.32 10.47
CA SER A 114 -3.87 12.13 11.19
C SER A 114 -2.85 11.01 10.97
N HIS A 115 -2.61 10.21 12.01
CA HIS A 115 -1.74 9.03 11.97
C HIS A 115 -2.62 7.80 12.21
N PRO A 116 -3.39 7.35 11.19
CA PRO A 116 -4.25 6.19 11.33
C PRO A 116 -3.43 4.93 11.58
N ASP A 117 -4.07 3.92 12.18
CA ASP A 117 -3.51 2.58 12.24
C ASP A 117 -3.32 1.98 10.82
N PRO A 118 -2.46 0.96 10.66
CA PRO A 118 -2.15 0.40 9.34
C PRO A 118 -3.37 -0.11 8.57
N ASP A 119 -4.38 -0.66 9.24
CA ASP A 119 -5.57 -1.20 8.58
C ASP A 119 -6.41 -0.05 8.00
N THR A 120 -6.66 0.98 8.80
CA THR A 120 -7.36 2.19 8.34
C THR A 120 -6.61 2.89 7.20
N ALA A 121 -5.27 2.96 7.28
CA ALA A 121 -4.44 3.57 6.24
C ALA A 121 -4.53 2.80 4.91
N PHE A 122 -4.47 1.47 4.96
CA PHE A 122 -4.61 0.59 3.81
C PHE A 122 -5.99 0.75 3.16
N ASP A 123 -7.07 0.73 3.95
CA ASP A 123 -8.43 0.83 3.43
C ASP A 123 -8.70 2.19 2.79
N ALA A 124 -8.20 3.27 3.41
CA ALA A 124 -8.31 4.61 2.89
C ALA A 124 -7.54 4.80 1.57
N GLY A 125 -6.35 4.22 1.44
CA GLY A 125 -5.58 4.28 0.20
C GLY A 125 -6.20 3.42 -0.90
N LEU A 126 -6.62 2.20 -0.58
CA LEU A 126 -7.31 1.31 -1.51
C LEU A 126 -8.60 1.94 -2.03
N ALA A 127 -9.38 2.58 -1.16
CA ALA A 127 -10.57 3.31 -1.56
C ALA A 127 -10.23 4.41 -2.58
N ARG A 128 -9.22 5.24 -2.33
CA ARG A 128 -8.80 6.30 -3.26
C ARG A 128 -8.38 5.76 -4.63
N VAL A 129 -7.68 4.62 -4.66
CA VAL A 129 -7.29 3.98 -5.93
C VAL A 129 -8.53 3.50 -6.68
N LEU A 130 -9.45 2.81 -6.01
CA LEU A 130 -10.68 2.30 -6.64
C LEU A 130 -11.60 3.44 -7.11
N ASP A 131 -11.75 4.49 -6.31
CA ASP A 131 -12.58 5.65 -6.65
C ASP A 131 -12.00 6.40 -7.87
N GLY A 132 -10.67 6.46 -7.99
CA GLY A 132 -9.99 7.05 -9.15
C GLY A 132 -10.12 6.24 -10.43
N LEU A 133 -10.38 4.93 -10.33
CA LEU A 133 -10.62 4.04 -11.48
C LEU A 133 -12.07 4.09 -11.98
N GLY A 134 -13.02 4.46 -11.12
CA GLY A 134 -14.43 4.67 -11.51
C GLY A 134 -14.70 6.01 -12.21
N GLY A 135 -13.68 6.82 -12.47
CA GLY A 135 -13.78 8.09 -13.20
C GLY A 135 -13.43 7.92 -14.68
N PRO A 136 -14.03 8.71 -15.59
CA PRO A 136 -13.65 8.68 -17.00
C PRO A 136 -12.17 9.01 -17.16
N ILE A 137 -11.45 8.24 -17.98
CA ILE A 137 -10.09 8.55 -18.39
C ILE A 137 -10.14 9.82 -19.25
N THR A 138 -10.01 10.98 -18.63
CA THR A 138 -9.73 12.22 -19.37
C THR A 138 -8.29 12.17 -19.86
N ALA A 139 -8.14 11.87 -21.15
CA ALA A 139 -6.90 12.04 -21.91
C ALA A 139 -6.60 13.53 -22.16
#